data_AF-A0A497S1V6-F1
#
_entry.id   AF-A0A497S1V6-F1
#
_cell.length_a   1.000
_cell.length_b   1.000
_cell.length_c   1.000
_cell.angle_alpha   90.00
_cell.angle_beta   90.00
_cell.angle_gamma   90.00
#
_symmetry.space_group_name_H-M   'P 1'
#
loop_
_entity.id
_entity.type
_entity.pdbx_description
1 polymer ?
#
loop_
_entity_poly.entity_id
_entity_poly.type
_entity_poly.pdbx_seq_one_letter_code
_entity_poly.pdbx_strand_id
1 'polypeptide(L)'
;MNHPYNDKIELSRSLGLFSATMIGVGAMIGAGIFVLTGIAAGTTGPSLFLVFLLNGFVTLLTAMSYAELGSAIPEAGGGYLWIRKSLSRAQGFLSGWMSWFAHAVAG
;
A
#
# COMPACT_ATOMS: atom_id res chain seq x y z
N MET A 1 -23.50 -42.46 7.56
CA MET A 1 -23.26 -41.41 8.58
C MET A 1 -22.55 -40.28 7.84
N ASN A 2 -23.32 -39.28 7.41
CA ASN A 2 -22.98 -38.40 6.29
C ASN A 2 -22.71 -37.01 6.90
N HIS A 3 -21.48 -36.52 6.85
CA HIS A 3 -21.11 -35.23 7.44
C HIS A 3 -21.76 -34.05 6.66
N PRO A 4 -22.34 -33.05 7.36
CA PRO A 4 -23.07 -31.95 6.75
C PRO A 4 -22.14 -30.85 6.20
N TYR A 5 -22.55 -30.26 5.08
CA TYR A 5 -22.31 -28.88 4.62
C TYR A 5 -21.10 -28.12 5.20
N ASN A 6 -19.99 -28.14 4.46
CA ASN A 6 -18.88 -27.20 4.65
C ASN A 6 -19.16 -25.93 3.85
N ASP A 7 -20.10 -25.11 4.32
CA ASP A 7 -20.26 -23.76 3.80
C ASP A 7 -19.16 -22.87 4.36
N LYS A 8 -18.08 -22.77 3.60
CA LYS A 8 -17.11 -21.71 3.83
C LYS A 8 -17.79 -20.40 3.43
N ILE A 9 -18.17 -19.60 4.42
CA ILE A 9 -18.64 -18.24 4.20
C ILE A 9 -17.45 -17.45 3.63
N GLU A 10 -17.46 -17.23 2.31
CA GLU A 10 -16.43 -16.48 1.59
C GLU A 10 -16.97 -15.10 1.17
N LEU A 11 -16.07 -14.10 1.14
CA LEU A 11 -16.42 -12.75 0.66
C LEU A 11 -16.71 -12.76 -0.84
N SER A 12 -17.76 -12.07 -1.26
CA SER A 12 -18.08 -11.88 -2.68
C SER A 12 -16.98 -11.07 -3.39
N ARG A 13 -16.46 -11.57 -4.51
CA ARG A 13 -15.45 -10.90 -5.35
C ARG A 13 -16.09 -9.88 -6.29
N SER A 14 -16.71 -8.83 -5.73
CA SER A 14 -17.44 -7.80 -6.49
C SER A 14 -16.61 -6.54 -6.82
N LEU A 15 -15.39 -6.42 -6.29
CA LEU A 15 -14.51 -5.28 -6.53
C LEU A 15 -13.92 -5.32 -7.94
N GLY A 16 -14.38 -4.39 -8.78
CA GLY A 16 -13.80 -4.13 -10.11
C GLY A 16 -12.62 -3.15 -10.08
N LEU A 17 -11.97 -2.97 -11.23
CA LEU A 17 -10.80 -2.11 -11.38
C LEU A 17 -11.05 -0.68 -10.88
N PHE A 18 -12.16 -0.07 -11.29
CA PHE A 18 -12.48 1.31 -10.91
C PHE A 18 -12.60 1.47 -9.39
N SER A 19 -13.37 0.60 -8.74
CA SER A 19 -13.55 0.62 -7.28
C SER A 19 -12.22 0.37 -6.55
N ALA A 20 -11.40 -0.56 -7.02
CA ALA A 20 -10.07 -0.83 -6.45
C ALA A 20 -9.13 0.37 -6.58
N THR A 21 -9.11 1.03 -7.74
CA THR A 21 -8.31 2.25 -7.96
C THR A 21 -8.78 3.39 -7.06
N MET A 22 -10.10 3.60 -6.92
CA MET A 22 -10.64 4.63 -6.04
C MET A 22 -10.31 4.39 -4.57
N ILE A 23 -10.32 3.13 -4.10
CA ILE A 23 -9.85 2.78 -2.76
C ILE A 23 -8.38 3.18 -2.59
N GLY A 24 -7.53 2.87 -3.58
CA GLY A 24 -6.11 3.26 -3.57
C GLY A 24 -5.91 4.78 -3.51
N VAL A 25 -6.61 5.53 -4.37
CA VAL A 25 -6.53 7.00 -4.38
C VAL A 25 -6.98 7.60 -3.05
N GLY A 26 -8.10 7.12 -2.50
CA GLY A 26 -8.61 7.55 -1.21
C GLY A 26 -7.65 7.25 -0.05
N ALA A 27 -6.97 6.10 -0.10
CA ALA A 27 -5.97 5.73 0.91
C ALA A 27 -4.67 6.57 0.82
N MET A 28 -4.33 7.13 -0.36
CA MET A 28 -3.13 7.95 -0.54
C MET A 28 -3.32 9.42 -0.14
N ILE A 29 -4.52 9.97 -0.31
CA ILE A 29 -4.81 11.38 0.00
C ILE A 29 -5.10 11.52 1.50
N GLY A 30 -4.10 11.95 2.26
CA GLY A 30 -4.22 12.24 3.70
C GLY A 30 -3.96 13.70 4.06
N ALA A 31 -3.94 14.00 5.36
CA ALA A 31 -3.68 15.35 5.88
C ALA A 31 -2.33 15.93 5.42
N GLY A 32 -1.36 15.07 5.12
CA GLY A 32 -0.01 15.44 4.70
C GLY A 32 0.02 16.41 3.51
N ILE A 33 -0.81 16.23 2.48
CA ILE A 33 -0.80 17.13 1.31
C ILE A 33 -1.24 18.56 1.67
N PHE A 34 -2.13 18.71 2.65
CA PHE A 34 -2.64 20.02 3.07
C PHE A 34 -1.64 20.78 3.96
N VAL A 35 -0.82 20.06 4.74
CA VAL A 35 0.15 20.66 5.67
C VAL A 35 1.57 20.71 5.08
N LEU A 36 2.12 19.57 4.66
CA LEU A 36 3.52 19.47 4.21
C LEU A 36 3.77 20.23 2.93
N THR A 37 2.78 20.33 2.03
CA THR A 37 2.94 21.11 0.79
C THR A 37 3.20 22.59 1.08
N GLY A 38 2.53 23.16 2.09
CA GLY A 38 2.76 24.55 2.49
C GLY A 38 4.17 24.77 3.06
N ILE A 39 4.62 23.84 3.91
CA ILE A 39 5.98 23.85 4.47
C ILE A 39 7.01 23.72 3.33
N ALA A 40 6.81 22.78 2.40
CA ALA A 40 7.69 22.56 1.26
C ALA A 40 7.70 23.76 0.30
N ALA A 41 6.56 24.42 0.10
CA ALA A 41 6.46 25.66 -0.67
C ALA A 41 7.27 26.79 -0.01
N GLY A 42 7.22 26.89 1.32
CA GLY A 42 7.99 27.90 2.06
C GLY A 42 9.51 27.69 1.96
N THR A 43 9.99 26.45 1.91
CA THR A 43 11.43 26.14 1.82
C THR A 43 11.95 26.16 0.39
N THR A 44 11.16 25.67 -0.56
CA THR A 44 11.59 25.43 -1.94
C THR A 44 11.17 26.57 -2.88
N GLY A 45 10.11 27.31 -2.53
CA GLY A 45 9.57 28.37 -3.39
C GLY A 45 9.04 27.82 -4.71
N PRO A 46 9.21 28.55 -5.83
CA PRO A 46 8.65 28.16 -7.14
C PRO A 46 9.16 26.82 -7.69
N SER A 47 10.32 26.32 -7.24
CA SER A 47 10.87 25.03 -7.69
C SER A 47 10.18 23.82 -7.05
N LEU A 48 9.15 24.03 -6.21
CA LEU A 48 8.33 22.96 -5.61
C LEU A 48 7.78 21.99 -6.67
N PHE A 49 7.39 22.51 -7.83
CA PHE A 49 6.92 21.67 -8.94
C PHE A 49 7.97 20.64 -9.40
N LEU A 50 9.26 21.02 -9.45
CA LEU A 50 10.35 20.11 -9.81
C LEU A 50 10.53 19.02 -8.75
N VAL A 51 10.37 19.37 -7.47
CA VAL A 51 10.42 18.40 -6.36
C VAL A 51 9.28 17.39 -6.48
N PHE A 52 8.06 17.86 -6.78
CA PHE A 52 6.92 16.96 -7.01
C PHE A 52 7.10 16.08 -8.24
N LEU A 53 7.67 16.60 -9.33
CA LEU A 53 7.98 15.79 -10.52
C LEU A 53 8.99 14.68 -10.20
N LEU A 54 10.07 15.02 -9.50
CA LEU A 54 11.09 14.05 -9.10
C LEU A 54 10.49 12.98 -8.16
N ASN A 55 9.70 13.40 -7.17
CA ASN A 55 9.02 12.49 -6.26
C ASN A 55 8.01 11.59 -6.99
N GLY A 56 7.26 12.15 -7.95
CA GLY A 56 6.32 11.42 -8.79
C GLY A 56 7.02 10.35 -9.63
N PHE A 57 8.20 10.65 -10.18
CA PHE A 57 9.00 9.67 -10.90
C PHE A 57 9.45 8.52 -10.00
N VAL A 58 9.99 8.80 -8.81
CA VAL A 58 10.40 7.76 -7.84
C VAL A 58 9.20 6.92 -7.38
N THR A 59 8.06 7.58 -7.15
CA THR A 59 6.81 6.90 -6.75
C THR A 59 6.30 5.99 -7.85
N LEU A 60 6.42 6.39 -9.13
CA LEU A 60 6.01 5.57 -10.26
C LEU A 60 6.81 4.27 -10.34
N LEU A 61 8.14 4.34 -10.18
CA LEU A 61 9.00 3.14 -10.13
C LEU A 61 8.59 2.22 -8.98
N THR A 62 8.29 2.79 -7.82
CA THR A 62 7.81 2.03 -6.65
C THR A 62 6.45 1.37 -6.94
N ALA A 63 5.52 2.10 -7.56
CA ALA A 63 4.20 1.58 -7.92
C ALA A 63 4.28 0.43 -8.93
N MET A 64 5.20 0.50 -9.90
CA MET A 64 5.45 -0.60 -10.85
C MET A 64 5.93 -1.87 -10.14
N SER A 65 6.89 -1.76 -9.21
CA SER A 65 7.35 -2.89 -8.40
C SER A 65 6.22 -3.50 -7.55
N TYR A 66 5.35 -2.64 -6.98
CA TYR A 66 4.19 -3.09 -6.23
C TYR A 66 3.14 -3.76 -7.11
N ALA A 67 2.94 -3.28 -8.35
CA ALA A 67 2.03 -3.89 -9.31
C ALA A 67 2.52 -5.28 -9.76
N GLU A 68 3.83 -5.43 -10.00
CA GLU A 68 4.44 -6.72 -10.32
C GLU A 68 4.23 -7.72 -9.18
N LEU A 69 4.60 -7.35 -7.94
CA LEU A 69 4.43 -8.21 -6.76
C LEU A 69 2.95 -8.52 -6.46
N GLY A 70 2.06 -7.54 -6.60
CA GLY A 70 0.63 -7.71 -6.39
C GLY A 70 -0.01 -8.64 -7.43
N SER A 71 0.48 -8.63 -8.67
CA SER A 71 0.04 -9.55 -9.72
C SER A 71 0.62 -10.97 -9.54
N ALA A 72 1.86 -11.08 -9.04
CA ALA A 72 2.52 -12.35 -8.80
C ALA A 72 2.02 -13.08 -7.54
N ILE A 73 1.60 -12.34 -6.51
CA ILE A 73 1.12 -12.88 -5.23
C ILE A 73 -0.30 -12.33 -4.93
N PRO A 74 -1.35 -12.89 -5.56
CA PRO A 74 -2.72 -12.37 -5.49
C PRO A 74 -3.47 -12.81 -4.20
N GLU A 75 -2.80 -12.66 -3.06
CA GLU A 75 -3.32 -13.01 -1.73
C GLU A 75 -3.39 -11.76 -0.84
N ALA A 76 -4.38 -11.73 0.05
CA ALA A 76 -4.51 -10.64 1.02
C ALA A 76 -3.34 -10.65 2.01
N GLY A 77 -2.63 -9.51 2.12
CA GLY A 77 -1.55 -9.34 3.09
C GLY A 77 -0.45 -8.32 2.71
N GLY A 78 -0.44 -7.85 1.46
CA GLY A 78 0.43 -6.74 1.01
C GLY A 78 1.92 -6.99 1.26
N GLY A 79 2.66 -5.93 1.59
CA GLY A 79 4.12 -5.96 1.77
C GLY A 79 4.62 -6.98 2.79
N TYR A 80 3.89 -7.17 3.90
CA TYR A 80 4.22 -8.20 4.89
C TYR A 80 4.20 -9.61 4.30
N LEU A 81 3.16 -9.92 3.52
CA LEU A 81 3.03 -11.23 2.88
C LEU A 81 4.15 -11.46 1.84
N TRP A 82 4.48 -10.43 1.06
CA TRP A 82 5.55 -10.50 0.06
C TRP A 82 6.90 -10.82 0.72
N ILE A 83 7.24 -10.10 1.80
CA ILE A 83 8.48 -10.34 2.54
C ILE A 83 8.47 -11.72 3.21
N ARG A 84 7.35 -12.09 3.83
CA ARG A 84 7.20 -13.40 4.47
C ARG A 84 7.36 -14.58 3.50
N LYS A 85 6.96 -14.41 2.23
CA LYS A 85 7.09 -15.46 1.20
C LYS A 85 8.46 -15.49 0.53
N SER A 86 9.09 -14.33 0.34
CA SER A 86 10.32 -14.22 -0.45
C SER A 86 11.61 -14.21 0.39
N LEU A 87 11.53 -13.91 1.69
CA LEU A 87 12.69 -13.76 2.59
C LEU A 87 12.62 -14.70 3.81
N SER A 88 13.66 -14.66 4.63
CA SER A 88 13.76 -15.50 5.83
C SER A 88 12.72 -15.12 6.90
N ARG A 89 12.43 -16.07 7.79
CA ARG A 89 11.44 -15.92 8.88
C ARG A 89 11.66 -14.68 9.75
N ALA A 90 12.92 -14.34 10.03
CA ALA A 90 13.26 -13.16 10.83
C ALA A 90 12.88 -11.85 10.12
N GLN A 91 13.10 -11.77 8.80
CA GLN A 91 12.74 -10.60 7.99
C GLN A 91 11.22 -10.47 7.86
N GLY A 92 10.50 -11.59 7.72
CA GLY A 92 9.04 -11.62 7.79
C GLY A 92 8.51 -11.05 9.11
N PHE A 93 9.02 -11.52 10.25
CA PHE A 93 8.63 -11.01 11.57
C PHE A 93 8.90 -9.50 11.73
N LEU A 94 10.09 -9.04 11.33
CA LEU A 94 10.46 -7.63 11.41
C LEU A 94 9.56 -6.75 10.52
N SER A 95 9.25 -7.21 9.31
CA SER A 95 8.32 -6.52 8.41
C SER A 95 6.93 -6.37 9.02
N GLY A 96 6.44 -7.38 9.73
CA GLY A 96 5.15 -7.33 10.43
C GLY A 96 5.15 -6.25 11.51
N TRP A 97 6.21 -6.19 12.33
CA TRP A 97 6.37 -5.14 13.34
C TRP A 97 6.45 -3.75 12.72
N MET A 98 7.27 -3.57 11.68
CA MET A 98 7.40 -2.29 11.00
C MET A 98 6.06 -1.82 10.42
N SER A 99 5.29 -2.72 9.82
CA SER A 99 3.96 -2.40 9.28
C SER A 99 2.99 -1.97 10.38
N TRP A 100 2.98 -2.69 11.51
CA TRP A 100 2.13 -2.33 12.65
C TRP A 100 2.47 -0.94 13.21
N PHE A 101 3.76 -0.64 13.42
CA PHE A 101 4.19 0.68 13.90
C PHE A 101 3.84 1.78 12.90
N ALA A 102 4.06 1.56 11.60
CA ALA A 102 3.71 2.53 10.56
C ALA A 102 2.22 2.88 10.60
N HIS A 103 1.34 1.88 10.70
CA HIS A 103 -0.11 2.11 10.79
C HIS A 103 -0.53 2.73 12.14
N ALA A 104 0.14 2.41 13.23
CA ALA A 104 -0.14 2.99 14.55
C ALA A 104 0.23 4.49 14.61
N VAL A 105 1.32 4.90 13.95
CA VAL A 105 1.78 6.29 13.91
C VAL A 105 1.03 7.12 12.87
N ALA A 106 0.56 6.51 11.79
CA ALA A 106 -0.20 7.19 10.73
C ALA A 106 -1.64 7.58 11.11
N GLY A 107 -2.06 7.31 12.35
CA GLY A 107 -3.38 7.64 12.90
C GLY A 107 -3.70 9.12 12.93
#